data_AF-A0A553ULL8-F1
#
_entry.id   AF-A0A553ULL8-F1
#
_cell.length_a   1.000
_cell.length_b   1.000
_cell.length_c   1.000
_cell.angle_alpha   90.00
_cell.angle_beta   90.00
_cell.angle_gamma   90.00
#
_symmetry.space_group_name_H-M   'P 1'
#
loop_
_entity.id
_entity.type
_entity.pdbx_description
1 polymer ?
#
loop_
_entity_poly.entity_id
_entity_poly.type
_entity_poly.pdbx_seq_one_letter_code
_entity_poly.pdbx_strand_id
1 'polypeptide(L)'
;MSAAHTNPDVLGDSSSWMSFIWIGFVTSMTLMLIGIYFLPVDWWIRGYLYMGTLFLTASTLTLSKSLRDRHEYERLVNRVKNARTEQVLSQFDRT
;
A
#
# COMPACT_ATOMS: atom_id res chain seq x y z
N MET A 1 29.30 -4.49 27.08
CA MET A 1 27.98 -5.14 26.89
C MET A 1 27.24 -4.36 25.82
N SER A 2 27.22 -4.86 24.59
CA SER A 2 26.66 -4.15 23.43
C SER A 2 25.14 -4.26 23.43
N ALA A 3 24.44 -3.13 23.50
CA ALA A 3 23.00 -3.06 23.35
C ALA A 3 22.63 -3.35 21.89
N ALA A 4 21.78 -4.35 21.65
CA ALA A 4 21.29 -4.69 20.32
C ALA A 4 20.52 -3.49 19.73
N HIS A 5 21.02 -2.93 18.64
CA HIS A 5 20.35 -1.88 17.88
C HIS A 5 19.19 -2.49 17.07
N THR A 6 18.03 -2.65 17.70
CA THR A 6 16.81 -3.11 17.02
C THR A 6 16.27 -1.99 16.13
N ASN A 7 16.37 -2.16 14.81
CA ASN A 7 15.70 -1.24 13.86
C ASN A 7 14.18 -1.34 14.06
N PRO A 8 13.49 -0.26 14.44
CA PRO A 8 12.03 -0.27 14.61
C PRO A 8 11.28 -0.47 13.29
N ASP A 9 11.96 -0.35 12.14
CA ASP A 9 11.41 -0.39 10.78
C ASP A 9 10.81 -1.75 10.37
N VAL A 10 11.12 -2.83 11.10
CA VAL A 10 10.84 -4.23 10.69
C VAL A 10 9.81 -4.90 11.60
N LEU A 11 9.03 -4.13 12.35
CA LEU A 11 7.88 -4.64 13.09
C LEU A 11 6.72 -4.85 12.12
N GLY A 12 6.58 -6.08 11.60
CA GLY A 12 5.44 -6.46 10.76
C GLY A 12 4.14 -6.44 11.55
N ASP A 13 3.08 -5.92 10.94
CA ASP A 13 1.75 -5.87 11.55
C ASP A 13 1.27 -7.27 11.97
N SER A 14 0.55 -7.35 13.10
CA SER A 14 -0.04 -8.60 13.58
C SER A 14 -0.99 -9.21 12.55
N SER A 15 -0.93 -10.52 12.36
CA SER A 15 -1.82 -11.25 11.43
C SER A 15 -3.30 -10.96 11.68
N SER A 16 -3.70 -10.72 12.94
CA SER A 16 -5.08 -10.38 13.29
C SER A 16 -5.53 -9.02 12.73
N TRP A 17 -4.62 -8.05 12.68
CA TRP A 17 -4.91 -6.72 12.13
C TRP A 17 -5.14 -6.77 10.63
N MET A 18 -4.32 -7.54 9.91
CA MET A 18 -4.48 -7.73 8.47
C MET A 18 -5.81 -8.43 8.15
N SER A 19 -6.21 -9.45 8.91
CA SER A 19 -7.52 -10.09 8.76
C SER A 19 -8.68 -9.13 8.97
N PHE A 20 -8.61 -8.25 9.98
CA PHE A 20 -9.65 -7.24 10.23
C PHE A 20 -9.82 -6.28 9.04
N ILE A 21 -8.71 -5.79 8.46
CA ILE A 21 -8.74 -4.90 7.30
C ILE A 21 -9.40 -5.60 6.10
N TRP A 22 -9.01 -6.84 5.80
CA TRP A 22 -9.58 -7.60 4.68
C TRP A 22 -11.07 -7.84 4.86
N ILE A 23 -11.51 -8.25 6.06
CA ILE A 23 -12.92 -8.47 6.36
C ILE A 23 -13.71 -7.17 6.21
N GLY A 24 -13.22 -6.06 6.76
CA GLY A 24 -13.89 -4.76 6.66
C GLY A 24 -14.03 -4.28 5.22
N PHE A 25 -12.96 -4.43 4.42
CA PHE A 25 -12.98 -4.06 3.01
C PHE A 25 -13.97 -4.91 2.20
N VAL A 26 -13.91 -6.23 2.34
CA VAL A 26 -14.83 -7.15 1.62
C VAL A 26 -16.27 -6.88 2.04
N THR A 27 -16.53 -6.70 3.33
CA THR A 27 -17.88 -6.41 3.84
C THR A 27 -18.42 -5.10 3.26
N SER A 28 -17.62 -4.03 3.26
CA SER A 28 -18.00 -2.74 2.68
C SER A 28 -18.29 -2.86 1.17
N MET A 29 -17.45 -3.58 0.43
CA MET A 29 -17.62 -3.81 -1.00
C MET A 29 -18.93 -4.58 -1.28
N THR A 30 -19.20 -5.64 -0.52
CA THR A 30 -20.42 -6.42 -0.64
C THR A 30 -21.67 -5.58 -0.33
N LEU A 31 -21.64 -4.76 0.72
CA LEU A 31 -22.75 -3.86 1.05
C LEU A 31 -23.04 -2.87 -0.08
N MET A 32 -22.00 -2.31 -0.72
CA MET A 32 -22.17 -1.44 -1.90
C MET A 32 -22.84 -2.18 -3.06
N LEU A 33 -22.36 -3.38 -3.40
CA LEU A 33 -22.92 -4.17 -4.49
C LEU A 33 -24.38 -4.57 -4.21
N ILE A 34 -24.70 -4.95 -2.97
CA ILE A 34 -26.08 -5.23 -2.53
C ILE A 34 -26.95 -3.99 -2.66
N GLY A 35 -26.44 -2.80 -2.30
CA GLY A 35 -27.14 -1.53 -2.47
C GLY A 35 -27.50 -1.24 -3.93
N ILE A 36 -26.58 -1.51 -4.86
CA ILE A 36 -26.84 -1.39 -6.30
C ILE A 36 -27.89 -2.42 -6.76
N TYR A 37 -27.86 -3.64 -6.20
CA TYR A 37 -28.81 -4.70 -6.55
C TYR A 37 -30.26 -4.34 -6.20
N PHE A 38 -30.50 -3.76 -5.02
CA PHE A 38 -31.82 -3.37 -4.55
C PHE A 38 -32.37 -2.09 -5.19
N LEU A 39 -31.58 -1.38 -6.00
CA LEU A 39 -32.01 -0.14 -6.64
C LEU A 39 -33.09 -0.43 -7.72
N PRO A 40 -34.27 0.23 -7.68
CA PRO A 40 -35.35 0.01 -8.65
C PRO A 40 -35.07 0.77 -9.95
N VAL A 41 -34.01 0.40 -10.66
CA VAL A 41 -33.60 1.00 -11.93
C VAL A 41 -33.45 -0.05 -13.03
N ASP A 42 -33.35 0.41 -14.28
CA ASP A 42 -33.14 -0.44 -15.44
C ASP A 42 -31.83 -1.25 -15.34
N TRP A 43 -31.82 -2.45 -15.93
CA TRP A 43 -30.68 -3.37 -15.90
C TRP A 43 -29.39 -2.75 -16.45
N TRP A 44 -29.49 -1.93 -17.51
CA TRP A 44 -28.33 -1.26 -18.11
C TRP A 44 -27.67 -0.26 -17.15
N ILE A 45 -28.48 0.47 -16.38
CA ILE A 45 -28.00 1.46 -15.40
C ILE A 45 -27.30 0.74 -14.24
N ARG A 46 -27.87 -0.38 -13.75
CA ARG A 46 -27.20 -1.20 -12.72
C ARG A 46 -25.83 -1.68 -13.19
N GLY A 47 -25.75 -2.16 -14.44
CA GLY A 47 -24.49 -2.57 -15.06
C GLY A 47 -23.44 -1.45 -15.06
N TYR A 48 -23.83 -0.24 -15.46
CA TYR A 48 -22.93 0.92 -15.44
C TYR A 48 -22.42 1.24 -14.02
N LEU A 49 -23.30 1.20 -13.02
CA LEU A 49 -22.92 1.44 -11.63
C LEU A 49 -21.97 0.37 -11.08
N TYR A 50 -22.21 -0.91 -11.41
CA TYR A 50 -21.30 -1.99 -11.05
C TYR A 50 -19.92 -1.84 -11.70
N MET A 51 -19.86 -1.53 -13.00
CA MET A 51 -18.59 -1.31 -13.69
C MET A 51 -17.83 -0.15 -13.06
N GLY A 52 -18.49 0.98 -12.83
CA GLY A 52 -17.87 2.16 -12.22
C GLY A 52 -17.34 1.91 -10.82
N THR A 53 -18.15 1.27 -9.95
CA THR A 53 -17.72 0.95 -8.57
C THR A 53 -16.55 -0.03 -8.55
N LEU A 54 -16.63 -1.14 -9.28
CA LEU A 54 -15.56 -2.13 -9.33
C LEU A 54 -14.26 -1.55 -9.90
N PHE A 55 -14.36 -0.81 -11.01
CA PHE A 55 -13.20 -0.22 -11.67
C PHE A 55 -12.54 0.87 -10.83
N LEU A 56 -13.34 1.74 -10.20
CA LEU A 56 -12.83 2.79 -9.33
C LEU A 56 -12.11 2.18 -8.12
N THR A 57 -12.73 1.21 -7.43
CA THR A 57 -12.12 0.54 -6.28
C THR A 57 -10.81 -0.17 -6.67
N ALA A 58 -10.79 -0.92 -7.77
CA ALA A 58 -9.58 -1.58 -8.25
C ALA A 58 -8.47 -0.57 -8.59
N SER A 59 -8.82 0.53 -9.26
CA SER A 59 -7.89 1.61 -9.59
C SER A 59 -7.32 2.29 -8.35
N THR A 60 -8.13 2.54 -7.32
CA THR A 60 -7.66 3.08 -6.04
C THR A 60 -6.70 2.13 -5.34
N LEU A 61 -6.96 0.83 -5.33
CA LEU A 61 -6.05 -0.16 -4.74
C LEU A 61 -4.71 -0.23 -5.49
N THR A 62 -4.74 -0.18 -6.82
CA THR A 62 -3.53 -0.13 -7.65
C THR A 62 -2.76 1.15 -7.39
N LEU A 63 -3.44 2.31 -7.36
CA LEU A 63 -2.83 3.60 -7.08
C LEU A 63 -2.16 3.62 -5.69
N SER A 64 -2.84 3.08 -4.67
CA SER A 64 -2.29 2.97 -3.31
C SER A 64 -1.03 2.11 -3.27
N LYS A 65 -1.02 0.97 -3.98
CA LYS A 65 0.17 0.12 -4.11
C LYS A 65 1.29 0.86 -4.82
N SER A 66 1.03 1.44 -5.99
CA SER A 66 2.05 2.19 -6.75
C SER A 66 2.66 3.33 -5.95
N LEU A 67 1.88 4.01 -5.11
CA LEU A 67 2.38 5.07 -4.23
C LEU A 67 3.27 4.51 -3.10
N ARG A 68 2.87 3.39 -2.49
CA ARG A 68 3.68 2.70 -1.47
C ARG A 68 4.99 2.17 -2.07
N ASP A 69 4.91 1.52 -3.22
CA ASP A 69 6.07 0.95 -3.92
C ASP A 69 7.06 2.06 -4.30
N ARG A 70 6.56 3.22 -4.75
CA ARG A 70 7.40 4.40 -5.02
C ARG A 70 8.09 4.91 -3.76
N HIS A 71 7.37 4.99 -2.65
CA HIS A 71 7.93 5.45 -1.37
C HIS A 71 9.01 4.50 -0.85
N GLU A 72 8.79 3.20 -0.95
CA GLU A 72 9.79 2.18 -0.58
C GLU A 72 11.01 2.25 -1.52
N TYR A 73 10.81 2.41 -2.82
CA TYR A 73 11.89 2.58 -3.80
C TYR A 73 12.76 3.81 -3.50
N GLU A 74 12.14 4.97 -3.27
CA GLU A 74 12.87 6.21 -2.94
C GLU A 74 13.71 6.07 -1.66
N ARG A 75 13.18 5.39 -0.64
CA ARG A 75 13.92 5.09 0.60
C ARG A 75 15.14 4.20 0.33
N LEU A 76 14.99 3.14 -0.46
CA LEU A 76 16.09 2.23 -0.82
C LEU A 76 17.18 2.96 -1.61
N VAL A 77 16.79 3.76 -2.61
CA VAL A 77 17.73 4.56 -3.42
C VAL A 77 18.51 5.54 -2.55
N ASN A 78 17.85 6.23 -1.61
CA ASN A 78 18.53 7.16 -0.71
C ASN A 78 19.52 6.46 0.23
N ARG A 79 19.19 5.27 0.74
CA ARG A 79 20.13 4.47 1.55
C ARG A 79 21.38 4.09 0.75
N VAL A 80 21.21 3.65 -0.51
CA VAL A 80 22.35 3.33 -1.39
C VAL A 80 23.17 4.58 -1.71
N LYS A 81 22.52 5.70 -2.04
CA LYS A 81 23.21 6.97 -2.29
C LYS A 81 24.06 7.40 -1.09
N ASN A 82 23.49 7.37 0.12
CA ASN A 82 24.20 7.75 1.33
C ASN A 82 25.42 6.85 1.59
N ALA A 83 25.28 5.53 1.44
CA ALA A 83 26.39 4.59 1.61
C ALA A 83 27.51 4.80 0.57
N ARG A 84 27.15 5.12 -0.69
CA ARG A 84 28.14 5.45 -1.73
C ARG A 84 28.82 6.78 -1.46
N THR A 85 28.07 7.80 -1.03
CA THR A 85 28.62 9.10 -0.64
C THR A 85 29.60 8.95 0.52
N GLU A 86 29.26 8.15 1.53
CA GLU A 86 30.14 7.87 2.68
C GLU A 86 31.43 7.15 2.26
N GLN A 87 31.34 6.18 1.35
CA GLN A 87 32.52 5.52 0.78
C GLN A 87 33.46 6.50 0.07
N VAL A 88 32.92 7.39 -0.76
CA VAL A 88 33.71 8.41 -1.49
C VAL A 88 34.37 9.37 -0.51
N LEU A 89 33.64 9.87 0.49
CA LEU A 89 34.19 10.75 1.52
C LEU A 89 35.34 10.08 2.29
N SER A 90 35.18 8.81 2.68
CA SER A 90 36.21 8.06 3.40
C SER A 90 37.49 7.81 2.58
N GLN A 91 37.40 7.76 1.25
CA GLN A 91 38.58 7.64 0.39
C GLN A 91 39.38 8.94 0.36
N PHE A 92 38.71 10.10 0.29
CA PHE A 92 39.39 11.40 0.32
C PHE A 92 40.05 11.70 1.66
N ASP A 93 39.39 11.39 2.77
CA ASP A 93 39.94 11.62 4.12
C ASP A 93 41.18 10.76 4.43
N ARG A 94 41.36 9.64 3.70
CA ARG A 94 42.49 8.73 3.86
C ARG A 94 43.74 9.13 3.07
N THR A 95 43.65 10.16 2.22
CA THR A 95 44.74 10.63 1.35
C THR A 95 45.32 11.93 1.88
#